data_AF-A0A656Y5E4-F1
#
_entry.id   AF-A0A656Y5E4-F1
#
_cell.length_a   1.000
_cell.length_b   1.000
_cell.length_c   1.000
_cell.angle_alpha   90.00
_cell.angle_beta   90.00
_cell.angle_gamma   90.00
#
_symmetry.space_group_name_H-M   'P 1'
#
loop_
_entity.id
_entity.type
_entity.pdbx_description
1 polymer ?
#
loop_
_entity_poly.entity_id
_entity_poly.type
_entity_poly.pdbx_seq_one_letter_code
_entity_poly.pdbx_strand_id
1 'polypeptide(L)'
;MTRIRRKAATAQQDFFPQRTFLAPIGPPTPIVWSAFTAAEQELLLEDLDVWVTWLAERYRLDHRVVPGCWTQHPELIEELSALQLAWQGAFSISAVPDAPLNWHERFAVARLRISDWVSRSGCRPDAHRSL
;
A
#
# COMPACT_ATOMS: atom_id res chain seq x y z
N MET A 1 9.57 -13.69 45.24
CA MET A 1 10.37 -14.02 44.03
C MET A 1 9.41 -14.45 42.92
N THR A 2 8.93 -13.51 42.11
CA THR A 2 7.90 -13.76 41.09
C THR A 2 8.55 -14.12 39.76
N ARG A 3 8.38 -15.37 39.30
CA ARG A 3 8.89 -15.85 38.00
C ARG A 3 8.05 -15.25 36.87
N ILE A 4 8.67 -14.40 36.05
CA ILE A 4 8.07 -13.92 34.80
C ILE A 4 8.15 -15.06 33.78
N ARG A 5 7.00 -15.64 33.41
CA ARG A 5 6.91 -16.54 32.26
C ARG A 5 7.11 -15.72 30.98
N ARG A 6 8.25 -15.89 30.29
CA ARG A 6 8.38 -15.45 28.90
C ARG A 6 7.46 -16.33 28.05
N LYS A 7 6.41 -15.75 27.50
CA LYS A 7 5.62 -16.40 26.46
C LYS A 7 6.51 -16.48 25.21
N ALA A 8 6.89 -17.68 24.81
CA ALA A 8 7.59 -17.90 23.55
C ALA A 8 6.70 -17.39 22.41
N ALA A 9 7.24 -16.47 21.62
CA ALA A 9 6.56 -15.99 20.41
C ALA A 9 6.43 -17.19 19.47
N THR A 10 5.19 -17.57 19.17
CA THR A 10 4.86 -18.65 18.25
C THR A 10 5.35 -18.25 16.86
N ALA A 11 6.41 -18.91 16.40
CA ALA A 11 6.83 -18.91 15.01
C ALA A 11 5.73 -19.59 14.19
N GLN A 12 4.87 -18.80 13.58
CA GLN A 12 3.88 -19.29 12.63
C GLN A 12 3.71 -18.20 11.57
N GLN A 13 4.34 -18.37 10.41
CA GLN A 13 3.92 -17.86 9.08
C GLN A 13 5.05 -18.06 8.03
N ASP A 14 5.50 -19.31 7.83
CA ASP A 14 6.45 -19.69 6.76
C ASP A 14 5.73 -20.18 5.47
N PHE A 15 4.57 -19.61 5.13
CA PHE A 15 3.82 -20.02 3.91
C PHE A 15 3.66 -18.90 2.87
N PHE A 16 3.66 -17.64 3.30
CA PHE A 16 3.66 -16.51 2.38
C PHE A 16 5.07 -15.93 2.31
N PRO A 17 5.57 -15.52 1.12
CA PRO A 17 6.82 -14.78 1.06
C PRO A 17 6.68 -13.61 2.04
N GLN A 18 7.67 -13.42 2.91
CA GLN A 18 7.68 -12.22 3.74
C GLN A 18 7.59 -11.04 2.78
N ARG A 19 6.63 -10.13 3.03
CA ARG A 19 6.50 -8.87 2.28
C ARG A 19 7.64 -7.94 2.66
N THR A 20 8.84 -8.40 2.36
CA THR A 20 10.13 -7.79 2.62
C THR A 20 10.49 -7.04 1.36
N PHE A 21 10.22 -5.75 1.36
CA PHE A 21 10.69 -4.86 0.32
C PHE A 21 12.16 -4.53 0.58
N LEU A 22 13.00 -4.71 -0.44
CA LEU A 22 14.37 -4.23 -0.40
C LEU A 22 14.37 -2.71 -0.54
N ALA A 23 15.29 -2.04 0.18
CA ALA A 23 15.48 -0.60 0.04
C ALA A 23 15.86 -0.29 -1.42
N PRO A 24 15.14 0.59 -2.13
CA PRO A 24 15.46 0.95 -3.49
C PRO A 24 16.84 1.61 -3.59
N ILE A 25 17.54 1.37 -4.70
CA ILE A 25 18.88 1.91 -4.97
C ILE A 25 18.80 3.36 -5.49
N GLY A 26 17.66 3.77 -6.07
CA GLY A 26 17.46 5.10 -6.64
C GLY A 26 16.00 5.54 -6.65
N PRO A 27 15.71 6.76 -7.13
CA PRO A 27 14.34 7.26 -7.20
C PRO A 27 13.53 6.40 -8.17
N PRO A 28 12.29 6.04 -7.83
CA PRO A 28 11.48 5.22 -8.71
C PRO A 28 10.92 6.04 -9.88
N THR A 29 10.59 5.36 -10.97
CA THR A 29 10.05 5.99 -12.18
C THR A 29 8.57 6.32 -12.00
N PRO A 30 8.12 7.55 -12.31
CA PRO A 30 6.70 7.88 -12.34
C PRO A 30 5.92 6.94 -13.26
N ILE A 31 4.79 6.43 -12.77
CA ILE A 31 3.86 5.62 -13.55
C ILE A 31 2.87 6.57 -14.22
N VAL A 32 2.74 6.49 -15.54
CA VAL A 32 1.71 7.19 -16.32
C VAL A 32 0.76 6.13 -16.85
N TRP A 33 -0.29 5.81 -16.08
CA TRP A 33 -1.19 4.67 -16.36
C TRP A 33 -1.74 4.68 -17.79
N SER A 34 -2.15 5.85 -18.28
CA SER A 34 -2.68 6.00 -19.65
C SER A 34 -1.66 5.74 -20.77
N ALA A 35 -0.37 5.65 -20.47
CA ALA A 35 0.68 5.35 -21.44
C ALA A 35 0.93 3.84 -21.63
N PHE A 36 0.40 3.00 -20.73
CA PHE A 36 0.56 1.55 -20.75
C PHE A 36 -0.59 0.85 -21.48
N THR A 37 -0.27 -0.27 -22.12
CA THR A 37 -1.26 -1.22 -22.63
C THR A 37 -1.99 -1.92 -21.48
N ALA A 38 -3.16 -2.51 -21.75
CA ALA A 38 -3.93 -3.23 -20.73
C ALA A 38 -3.12 -4.35 -20.04
N ALA A 39 -2.30 -5.09 -20.79
CA ALA A 39 -1.46 -6.15 -20.24
C ALA A 39 -0.34 -5.61 -19.34
N GLU A 40 0.25 -4.46 -19.68
CA GLU A 40 1.24 -3.79 -18.83
C GLU A 40 0.59 -3.22 -17.56
N GLN A 41 -0.62 -2.67 -17.69
CA GLN A 41 -1.39 -2.18 -16.54
C GLN A 41 -1.71 -3.32 -15.57
N GLU A 42 -2.08 -4.51 -16.07
CA GLU A 42 -2.35 -5.68 -15.23
C GLU A 42 -1.12 -6.07 -14.40
N LEU A 43 0.06 -6.14 -15.02
CA LEU A 43 1.32 -6.41 -14.31
C LEU A 43 1.66 -5.35 -13.26
N LEU A 44 1.48 -4.06 -13.59
CA LEU A 44 1.70 -2.97 -12.65
C LEU A 44 0.69 -3.01 -11.48
N LEU A 45 -0.55 -3.44 -11.72
CA LEU A 45 -1.57 -3.60 -10.69
C LEU A 45 -1.24 -4.76 -9.75
N GLU A 46 -0.68 -5.86 -10.24
CA GLU A 46 -0.20 -6.97 -9.39
C GLU A 46 0.91 -6.50 -8.43
N ASP A 47 1.91 -5.77 -8.95
CA ASP A 47 2.99 -5.21 -8.13
C ASP A 47 2.46 -4.19 -7.10
N LEU A 48 1.48 -3.38 -7.51
CA LEU A 48 0.82 -2.44 -6.62
C LEU A 48 0.01 -3.14 -5.53
N ASP A 49 -0.71 -4.22 -5.85
CA ASP A 49 -1.53 -4.99 -4.89
C ASP A 49 -0.70 -5.56 -3.75
N VAL A 50 0.49 -6.08 -4.04
CA VAL A 50 1.42 -6.57 -3.02
C VAL A 50 1.77 -5.46 -2.02
N TRP A 51 2.04 -4.25 -2.53
CA TRP A 51 2.37 -3.10 -1.68
C TRP A 51 1.16 -2.54 -0.94
N VAL A 52 0.00 -2.43 -1.59
CA VAL A 52 -1.25 -1.95 -0.97
C VAL A 52 -1.68 -2.89 0.17
N THR A 53 -1.56 -4.21 -0.03
CA THR A 53 -1.88 -5.20 1.00
C THR A 53 -0.90 -5.09 2.18
N TRP A 54 0.40 -4.92 1.92
CA TRP A 54 1.38 -4.61 2.98
C TRP A 54 1.04 -3.32 3.72
N LEU A 55 0.70 -2.25 3.01
CA LEU A 55 0.36 -0.95 3.59
C LEU A 55 -0.86 -1.08 4.51
N ALA A 56 -1.91 -1.75 4.03
CA ALA A 56 -3.14 -1.97 4.78
C ALA A 56 -2.90 -2.74 6.08
N GLU A 57 -2.12 -3.83 6.03
CA GLU A 57 -1.78 -4.59 7.23
C GLU A 57 -0.86 -3.83 8.18
N ARG A 58 0.18 -3.17 7.65
CA ARG A 58 1.20 -2.46 8.43
C ARG A 58 0.61 -1.30 9.23
N TYR A 59 -0.33 -0.57 8.62
CA TYR A 59 -0.99 0.59 9.21
C TYR A 59 -2.41 0.30 9.72
N ARG A 60 -2.85 -0.97 9.66
CA ARG A 60 -4.20 -1.42 10.06
C ARG A 60 -5.31 -0.58 9.43
N LEU A 61 -5.20 -0.35 8.13
CA LEU A 61 -6.20 0.40 7.36
C LEU A 61 -7.47 -0.43 7.22
N ASP A 62 -8.62 0.22 7.33
CA ASP A 62 -9.92 -0.43 7.11
C ASP A 62 -10.41 -0.20 5.66
N HIS A 63 -11.56 -0.79 5.34
CA HIS A 63 -12.20 -0.70 4.03
C HIS A 63 -12.58 0.73 3.62
N ARG A 64 -12.56 1.72 4.53
CA ARG A 64 -12.82 3.12 4.19
C ARG A 64 -11.61 3.78 3.53
N VAL A 65 -10.43 3.22 3.75
CA VAL A 65 -9.18 3.69 3.12
C VAL A 65 -8.77 2.76 2.00
N VAL A 66 -8.81 1.44 2.20
CA VAL A 66 -8.46 0.47 1.15
C VAL A 66 -9.62 -0.50 1.00
N PRO A 67 -10.62 -0.19 0.15
CA PRO A 67 -11.72 -1.11 -0.12
C PRO A 67 -11.21 -2.32 -0.91
N GLY A 68 -11.86 -3.48 -0.76
CA GLY A 68 -11.47 -4.68 -1.51
C GLY A 68 -11.61 -4.54 -3.03
N CYS A 69 -12.41 -3.59 -3.51
CA CYS A 69 -12.57 -3.26 -4.92
C CYS A 69 -11.66 -2.12 -5.40
N TRP A 70 -10.60 -1.74 -4.67
CA TRP A 70 -9.76 -0.57 -4.99
C TRP A 70 -9.22 -0.59 -6.43
N THR A 71 -8.95 -1.77 -7.01
CA THR A 71 -8.50 -1.95 -8.40
C THR A 71 -9.55 -1.58 -9.45
N GLN A 72 -10.81 -1.39 -9.05
CA GLN A 72 -11.90 -0.94 -9.94
C GLN A 72 -12.05 0.59 -9.93
N HIS A 73 -11.21 1.31 -9.18
CA HIS A 73 -11.26 2.76 -9.01
C HIS A 73 -10.00 3.43 -9.57
N PRO A 74 -10.07 4.04 -10.77
CA PRO A 74 -8.92 4.72 -11.37
C PRO A 74 -8.28 5.76 -10.45
N GLU A 75 -9.08 6.54 -9.72
CA GLU A 75 -8.60 7.53 -8.76
C GLU A 75 -7.81 6.92 -7.60
N LEU A 76 -8.16 5.70 -7.17
CA LEU A 76 -7.41 4.98 -6.14
C LEU A 76 -6.12 4.41 -6.71
N ILE A 77 -6.15 3.88 -7.94
CA ILE A 77 -4.95 3.39 -8.63
C ILE A 77 -3.90 4.51 -8.75
N GLU A 78 -4.32 5.70 -9.20
CA GLU A 78 -3.44 6.86 -9.34
C GLU A 78 -2.83 7.28 -8.00
N GLU A 79 -3.64 7.47 -6.96
CA GLU A 79 -3.16 7.94 -5.66
C GLU A 79 -2.31 6.88 -4.92
N LEU A 80 -2.70 5.61 -4.96
CA LEU A 80 -1.95 4.52 -4.32
C LEU A 80 -0.61 4.27 -5.00
N SER A 81 -0.57 4.30 -6.34
CA SER A 81 0.69 4.18 -7.09
C SER A 81 1.64 5.35 -6.79
N ALA A 82 1.11 6.58 -6.71
CA ALA A 82 1.92 7.73 -6.30
C ALA A 82 2.47 7.60 -4.87
N LEU A 83 1.68 7.08 -3.93
CA LEU A 83 2.12 6.82 -2.56
C LEU A 83 3.21 5.75 -2.49
N GLN A 84 3.11 4.69 -3.31
CA GLN A 84 4.12 3.63 -3.42
C GLN A 84 5.44 4.20 -3.91
N LEU A 85 5.42 5.01 -4.98
CA LEU A 85 6.61 5.66 -5.53
C LEU A 85 7.24 6.61 -4.50
N ALA A 86 6.42 7.41 -3.81
CA ALA A 86 6.90 8.28 -2.74
C ALA A 86 7.52 7.49 -1.58
N TRP A 87 6.94 6.33 -1.23
CA TRP A 87 7.45 5.43 -0.20
C TRP A 87 8.82 4.86 -0.61
N GLN A 88 8.92 4.33 -1.82
CA GLN A 88 10.17 3.81 -2.38
C GLN A 88 11.29 4.87 -2.37
N GLY A 89 10.99 6.10 -2.79
CA GLY A 89 11.94 7.21 -2.74
C GLY A 89 12.36 7.57 -1.31
N ALA A 90 11.40 7.66 -0.39
CA ALA A 90 11.64 8.04 1.00
C ALA A 90 12.47 7.01 1.79
N PHE A 91 12.39 5.74 1.43
CA PHE A 91 13.12 4.64 2.06
C PHE A 91 14.28 4.11 1.21
N SER A 92 14.67 4.83 0.17
CA SER A 92 15.84 4.51 -0.65
C SER A 92 17.15 4.73 0.12
N ILE A 93 18.22 4.04 -0.26
CA ILE A 93 19.53 4.17 0.39
C ILE A 93 20.17 5.55 0.23
N SER A 94 19.69 6.33 -0.75
CA SER A 94 20.16 7.68 -1.07
C SER A 94 19.22 8.77 -0.55
N ALA A 95 18.16 8.40 0.17
CA ALA A 95 17.20 9.34 0.72
C ALA A 95 17.82 10.21 1.83
N VAL A 96 17.33 11.44 1.93
CA VAL A 96 17.65 12.32 3.07
C VAL A 96 17.03 11.76 4.36
N PRO A 97 17.65 11.98 5.54
CA PRO A 97 17.23 11.31 6.78
C PRO A 97 15.78 11.56 7.21
N ASP A 98 15.20 12.69 6.84
CA ASP A 98 13.82 13.09 7.18
C ASP A 98 12.77 12.65 6.13
N ALA A 99 13.19 12.09 4.99
CA ALA A 99 12.28 11.67 3.94
C ALA A 99 11.19 10.67 4.41
N PRO A 100 11.50 9.67 5.28
CA PRO A 100 10.47 8.81 5.86
C PRO A 100 9.41 9.56 6.66
N LEU A 101 9.79 10.59 7.42
CA LEU A 101 8.84 11.40 8.18
C LEU A 101 7.94 12.21 7.24
N ASN A 102 8.54 12.87 6.25
CA ASN A 102 7.82 13.63 5.23
C ASN A 102 6.83 12.75 4.44
N TRP A 103 7.16 11.47 4.20
CA TRP A 103 6.23 10.53 3.59
C TRP A 103 5.01 10.25 4.48
N HIS A 104 5.19 10.08 5.80
CA HIS A 104 4.06 9.85 6.72
C HIS A 104 3.11 11.05 6.79
N GLU A 105 3.65 12.27 6.75
CA GLU A 105 2.84 13.49 6.71
C GLU A 105 1.99 13.55 5.43
N ARG A 106 2.58 13.23 4.27
CA ARG A 106 1.87 13.16 3.00
C ARG A 106 0.83 12.03 2.99
N PHE A 107 1.16 10.88 3.56
CA PHE A 107 0.25 9.75 3.70
C PHE A 107 -0.98 10.12 4.54
N ALA A 108 -0.82 10.90 5.61
CA ALA A 108 -1.96 11.38 6.41
C ALA A 108 -2.93 12.23 5.58
N VAL A 109 -2.42 13.12 4.73
CA VAL A 109 -3.25 13.95 3.83
C VAL A 109 -3.89 13.10 2.73
N ALA A 110 -3.16 12.15 2.14
CA ALA A 110 -3.68 11.27 1.09
C ALA A 110 -4.85 10.41 1.57
N ARG A 111 -4.79 9.90 2.81
CA ARG A 111 -5.89 9.13 3.42
C ARG A 111 -7.22 9.88 3.46
N LEU A 112 -7.19 11.21 3.59
CA LEU A 112 -8.40 12.03 3.55
C LEU A 112 -9.03 12.04 2.16
N ARG A 113 -8.22 12.20 1.10
CA ARG A 113 -8.69 12.16 -0.29
C ARG A 113 -9.25 10.79 -0.65
N ILE A 114 -8.51 9.75 -0.31
CA ILE A 114 -8.92 8.35 -0.53
C ILE A 114 -10.27 8.07 0.14
N SER A 115 -10.41 8.44 1.42
CA SER A 115 -11.66 8.23 2.15
C SER A 115 -12.83 9.02 1.56
N ASP A 116 -12.60 10.22 1.02
CA ASP A 116 -13.64 11.00 0.33
C ASP A 116 -14.09 10.30 -0.96
N TRP A 117 -13.16 9.81 -1.79
CA TRP A 117 -13.50 9.06 -3.01
C TRP A 117 -14.24 7.77 -2.71
N VAL A 118 -13.76 6.97 -1.75
CA VAL A 118 -14.43 5.72 -1.32
C VAL A 118 -15.85 5.99 -0.81
N SER A 119 -16.06 7.11 -0.11
CA SER A 119 -17.40 7.50 0.37
C SER A 119 -18.32 7.90 -0.78
N ARG A 120 -17.80 8.54 -1.82
CA ARG A 120 -18.56 8.99 -3.00
C ARG A 120 -18.86 7.89 -4.00
N SER A 121 -17.95 6.93 -4.17
CA SER A 121 -18.12 5.82 -5.10
C SER A 121 -19.20 4.83 -4.65
N GLY A 122 -19.64 4.89 -3.38
CA GLY A 122 -20.75 4.07 -2.88
C GLY A 122 -20.46 2.57 -2.87
N CYS A 123 -19.19 2.19 -3.00
CA CYS A 123 -18.75 0.81 -3.06
C CYS A 123 -19.05 0.08 -1.76
N ARG A 124 -20.08 -0.75 -1.79
CA ARG A 124 -20.41 -1.65 -0.69
C ARG A 124 -19.50 -2.87 -0.76
N PRO A 125 -19.00 -3.39 0.37
CA PRO A 125 -18.18 -4.60 0.41
C PRO A 125 -18.80 -5.80 -0.32
N ASP A 126 -20.13 -5.90 -0.37
CA ASP A 126 -20.86 -6.96 -1.08
C ASP A 126 -21.23 -6.63 -2.54
N ALA A 127 -21.06 -5.39 -3.00
CA ALA A 127 -21.44 -5.00 -4.37
C ALA A 127 -20.44 -5.49 -5.44
N HIS A 128 -19.22 -5.83 -5.03
CA HIS A 128 -18.13 -6.24 -5.92
C HIS A 128 -17.51 -7.57 -5.48
N ARG A 129 -18.31 -8.47 -4.90
CA ARG A 129 -17.88 -9.87 -4.74
C ARG A 129 -17.82 -10.46 -6.14
N SER A 130 -16.62 -10.53 -6.70
CA SER A 130 -16.36 -11.21 -7.97
C SER A 130 -16.92 -12.63 -7.90
N LEU A 131 -17.68 -13.00 -8.93
CA LEU A 131 -18.12 -14.37 -9.20
C LEU A 131 -16.92 -15.32 -9.34
#